data_AF-A0A668TUL5-F1
#
_entry.id   AF-A0A668TUL5-F1
#
_cell.length_a   1.000
_cell.length_b   1.000
_cell.length_c   1.000
_cell.angle_alpha   90.00
_cell.angle_beta   90.00
_cell.angle_gamma   90.00
#
_symmetry.space_group_name_H-M   'P 1'
#
loop_
_entity.id
_entity.type
_entity.pdbx_description
1 polymer ?
#
loop_
_entity_poly.entity_id
_entity_poly.type
_entity_poly.pdbx_seq_one_letter_code
_entity_poly.pdbx_strand_id
1 'polypeptide(L)'
;MDVSVNSYCTVLDKTSQSKFLCYTRRKDGMLSVCLTDAANVWSVEYTKDSLKHLGQRFALKSTEDYVLKLRAFCNSGDVSVAVHEVGAELHLGSSPEDLSITLSRLEGPQATDKLKELLFTMADSLTQLDSGPSNGPPSASPVKNYQRRPTEFEPWQQQNSAPAMTMKRRLPGSSLINPGVKKKQQATGVAFDDADED
;
A
#
# COMPACT_ATOMS: atom_id res chain seq x y z
N MET A 1 -12.30 -20.77 8.87
CA MET A 1 -11.48 -19.74 9.55
C MET A 1 -12.37 -18.54 9.69
N ASP A 2 -12.59 -18.08 10.92
CA ASP A 2 -13.40 -16.89 11.18
C ASP A 2 -12.63 -15.69 10.63
N VAL A 3 -12.98 -15.25 9.41
CA VAL A 3 -12.38 -14.08 8.81
C VAL A 3 -12.92 -12.92 9.63
N SER A 4 -12.14 -12.47 10.61
CA SER A 4 -12.41 -11.26 11.37
C SER A 4 -12.50 -10.11 10.39
N VAL A 5 -13.72 -9.80 9.95
CA VAL A 5 -13.99 -8.69 9.04
C VAL A 5 -13.79 -7.41 9.84
N ASN A 6 -12.53 -6.98 9.96
CA ASN A 6 -12.20 -5.64 10.39
C ASN A 6 -12.78 -4.69 9.34
N SER A 7 -13.51 -3.68 9.79
CA SER A 7 -13.98 -2.59 8.95
C SER A 7 -13.14 -1.37 9.27
N TYR A 8 -12.67 -0.66 8.24
CA TYR A 8 -11.88 0.55 8.36
C TYR A 8 -12.59 1.67 7.61
N CYS A 9 -12.65 2.87 8.19
CA CYS A 9 -13.11 4.05 7.48
C CYS A 9 -12.48 5.32 8.04
N THR A 10 -12.32 6.33 7.18
CA THR A 10 -11.87 7.66 7.60
C THR A 10 -13.06 8.52 7.97
N VAL A 11 -12.98 9.21 9.10
CA VAL A 11 -14.03 10.09 9.62
C VAL A 11 -13.44 11.47 9.91
N LEU A 12 -14.27 12.50 9.82
CA LEU A 12 -13.85 13.88 10.08
C LEU A 12 -14.41 14.38 11.40
N ASP A 13 -13.58 15.12 12.14
CA ASP A 13 -14.08 15.92 13.24
C ASP A 13 -14.88 17.12 12.72
N LYS A 14 -16.10 17.31 13.26
CA LYS A 14 -17.00 18.38 12.79
C LYS A 14 -16.38 19.75 12.95
N THR A 15 -15.65 19.95 14.05
CA THR A 15 -15.15 21.28 14.44
C THR A 15 -13.83 21.62 13.79
N SER A 16 -12.84 20.74 13.90
CA SER A 16 -11.47 20.98 13.43
C SER A 16 -11.21 20.50 12.01
N GLN A 17 -12.12 19.70 11.42
CA GLN A 17 -11.90 19.01 10.13
C GLN A 17 -10.69 18.05 10.14
N SER A 18 -10.20 17.69 11.33
CA SER A 18 -9.14 16.70 11.48
C SER A 18 -9.62 15.31 11.03
N LYS A 19 -8.71 14.54 10.42
CA LYS A 19 -9.00 13.19 9.94
C LYS A 19 -8.66 12.16 11.00
N PHE A 20 -9.57 11.21 11.17
CA PHE A 20 -9.41 10.07 12.06
C PHE A 20 -9.68 8.78 11.29
N LEU A 21 -9.05 7.70 11.73
CA LEU A 21 -9.34 6.34 11.30
C LEU A 21 -10.24 5.69 12.34
N CYS A 22 -11.46 5.32 11.93
CA CYS A 22 -12.37 4.47 12.70
C CYS A 22 -12.23 3.03 12.22
N TYR A 23 -12.16 2.09 13.16
CA TYR A 23 -12.15 0.68 12.81
C TYR A 23 -12.81 -0.21 13.84
N THR A 24 -13.32 -1.34 13.38
CA THR A 24 -13.84 -2.41 14.23
C THR A 24 -12.83 -3.52 14.35
N ARG A 25 -12.71 -4.09 15.55
CA ARG A 25 -11.87 -5.25 15.80
C ARG A 25 -12.63 -6.28 16.62
N ARG A 26 -12.48 -7.55 16.28
CA ARG A 26 -12.91 -8.66 17.14
C ARG A 26 -11.70 -9.32 17.76
N LYS A 27 -11.70 -9.46 19.09
CA LYS A 27 -10.68 -10.21 19.83
C LYS A 27 -11.38 -10.99 20.93
N ASP A 28 -11.05 -12.27 21.06
CA ASP A 28 -11.56 -13.14 22.15
C ASP A 28 -13.10 -13.14 22.26
N GLY A 29 -13.80 -12.99 21.13
CA GLY A 29 -15.26 -12.91 21.07
C GLY A 29 -15.87 -11.57 21.47
N MET A 30 -15.05 -10.58 21.86
CA MET A 30 -15.48 -9.20 22.13
C MET A 30 -15.31 -8.34 20.88
N LEU A 31 -16.31 -7.48 20.63
CA LEU A 31 -16.25 -6.47 19.59
C LEU A 31 -15.74 -5.17 20.21
N SER A 32 -14.72 -4.58 19.61
CA SER A 32 -14.27 -3.22 19.94
C SER A 32 -14.47 -2.29 18.76
N VAL A 33 -14.90 -1.06 19.04
CA VAL A 33 -14.82 0.06 18.10
C VAL A 33 -13.66 0.94 18.56
N CYS A 34 -12.77 1.24 17.63
CA CYS A 34 -11.57 2.01 17.88
C CYS A 34 -11.52 3.23 16.95
N LEU A 35 -10.88 4.28 17.42
CA LEU A 35 -10.65 5.52 16.69
C LEU A 35 -9.20 5.96 16.93
N THR A 36 -8.54 6.49 15.90
CA THR A 36 -7.18 7.04 16.04
C THR A 36 -6.91 8.17 15.06
N ASP A 37 -6.12 9.16 15.48
CA ASP A 37 -5.50 10.19 14.65
C ASP A 37 -4.04 9.84 14.27
N ALA A 38 -3.65 8.58 14.47
CA ALA A 38 -2.28 8.05 14.37
C ALA A 38 -1.29 8.53 15.46
N ALA A 39 -1.74 9.29 16.46
CA ALA A 39 -0.96 9.64 17.65
C ALA A 39 -1.62 9.11 18.93
N ASN A 40 -2.94 9.28 19.02
CA ASN A 40 -3.82 8.90 20.10
C ASN A 40 -4.76 7.78 19.66
N VAL A 41 -5.21 6.98 20.62
CA VAL A 41 -6.16 5.90 20.37
C VAL A 41 -7.30 6.02 21.36
N TRP A 42 -8.53 5.97 20.84
CA TRP A 42 -9.75 5.84 21.62
C TRP A 42 -10.41 4.50 21.33
N SER A 43 -11.05 3.92 22.34
CA SER A 43 -11.67 2.61 22.19
C SER A 43 -12.87 2.47 23.10
N VAL A 44 -13.84 1.68 22.64
CA VAL A 44 -14.88 1.08 23.47
C VAL A 44 -14.90 -0.42 23.19
N GLU A 45 -15.09 -1.22 24.23
CA GLU A 45 -15.19 -2.67 24.13
C GLU A 45 -16.60 -3.10 24.56
N TYR A 46 -17.26 -3.86 23.70
CA TYR A 46 -18.60 -4.35 23.94
C TYR A 46 -18.52 -5.78 24.46
N THR A 47 -18.97 -5.94 25.71
CA THR A 47 -19.35 -7.26 26.21
C THR A 47 -20.57 -7.80 25.45
N LYS A 48 -20.82 -9.11 25.54
CA LYS A 48 -21.98 -9.73 24.90
C LYS A 48 -23.30 -9.07 25.32
N ASP A 49 -23.42 -8.63 26.56
CA ASP A 49 -24.65 -8.01 27.06
C ASP A 49 -24.77 -6.53 26.66
N SER A 50 -23.67 -5.77 26.69
CA SER A 50 -23.63 -4.41 26.15
C SER A 50 -24.00 -4.38 24.66
N LEU A 51 -23.54 -5.38 23.91
CA LEU A 51 -23.84 -5.51 22.49
C LEU A 51 -25.31 -5.89 22.24
N LYS A 52 -25.95 -6.70 23.09
CA LYS A 52 -27.41 -6.96 22.99
C LYS A 52 -28.21 -5.68 23.20
N HIS A 53 -27.85 -4.89 24.20
CA HIS A 53 -28.53 -3.62 24.46
C HIS A 53 -28.35 -2.64 23.28
N LEU A 54 -27.14 -2.59 22.72
CA LEU A 54 -26.88 -1.85 21.49
C LEU A 54 -27.72 -2.40 20.33
N GLY A 55 -27.73 -3.72 20.14
CA GLY A 55 -28.50 -4.40 19.11
C GLY A 55 -29.99 -4.11 19.17
N GLN A 56 -30.59 -4.05 20.36
CA GLN A 56 -31.98 -3.64 20.56
C GLN A 56 -32.22 -2.20 20.08
N ARG A 57 -31.29 -1.28 20.40
CA ARG A 57 -31.35 0.12 19.91
C ARG A 57 -31.22 0.23 18.39
N PHE A 58 -30.48 -0.69 17.75
CA PHE A 58 -30.25 -0.68 16.29
C PHE A 58 -31.14 -1.62 15.48
N ALA A 59 -32.03 -2.38 16.12
CA ALA A 59 -32.75 -3.52 15.55
C ALA A 59 -31.81 -4.53 14.85
N LEU A 60 -30.63 -4.80 15.43
CA LEU A 60 -29.62 -5.72 14.89
C LEU A 60 -29.83 -7.13 15.41
N LYS A 61 -29.59 -8.12 14.55
CA LYS A 61 -29.76 -9.53 14.87
C LYS A 61 -28.44 -10.19 15.25
N SER A 62 -27.31 -9.58 14.89
CA SER A 62 -25.97 -10.11 15.12
C SER A 62 -24.90 -9.01 15.30
N THR A 63 -23.72 -9.40 15.76
CA THR A 63 -22.52 -8.55 15.81
C THR A 63 -22.08 -8.15 14.41
N GLU A 64 -22.25 -9.03 13.43
CA GLU A 64 -21.91 -8.82 12.03
C GLU A 64 -22.77 -7.72 11.43
N ASP A 65 -24.07 -7.69 11.76
CA ASP A 65 -24.98 -6.63 11.32
C ASP A 65 -24.52 -5.27 11.84
N TYR A 66 -23.99 -5.21 13.07
CA TYR A 66 -23.44 -3.97 13.63
C TYR A 66 -22.26 -3.46 12.79
N VAL A 67 -21.30 -4.34 12.48
CA VAL A 67 -20.12 -3.98 11.67
C VAL A 67 -20.54 -3.52 10.27
N LEU A 68 -21.51 -4.21 9.65
CA LEU A 68 -22.05 -3.83 8.35
C LEU A 68 -22.76 -2.49 8.39
N LYS A 69 -23.53 -2.21 9.44
CA LYS A 69 -24.23 -0.93 9.61
C LYS A 69 -23.25 0.23 9.81
N LEU A 70 -22.23 0.05 10.64
CA LEU A 70 -21.17 1.04 10.80
C LEU A 70 -20.47 1.34 9.46
N ARG A 71 -20.13 0.28 8.70
CA ARG A 71 -19.56 0.41 7.36
C ARG A 71 -20.48 1.19 6.41
N ALA A 72 -21.79 0.93 6.45
CA ALA A 72 -22.74 1.64 5.61
C ALA A 72 -22.75 3.14 5.89
N PHE A 73 -22.76 3.55 7.16
CA PHE A 73 -22.65 4.97 7.54
C PHE A 73 -21.32 5.58 7.08
N CYS A 74 -20.20 4.86 7.27
CA CYS A 74 -18.90 5.33 6.79
C CYS A 74 -18.90 5.57 5.27
N ASN A 75 -19.56 4.70 4.50
CA ASN A 75 -19.63 4.79 3.05
C ASN A 75 -20.58 5.90 2.56
N SER A 76 -21.63 6.21 3.32
CA SER A 76 -22.54 7.32 2.98
C SER A 76 -21.99 8.69 3.37
N GLY A 77 -20.93 8.73 4.20
CA GLY A 77 -20.38 9.98 4.74
C GLY A 77 -21.17 10.52 5.93
N ASP A 78 -22.14 9.77 6.44
CA ASP A 78 -22.96 10.14 7.60
C ASP A 78 -22.27 9.77 8.92
N VAL A 79 -20.94 9.89 8.99
CA VAL A 79 -20.17 9.63 10.20
C VAL A 79 -19.32 10.83 10.51
N SER A 80 -19.35 11.23 11.78
CA SER A 80 -18.54 12.33 12.27
C SER A 80 -18.05 12.03 13.68
N VAL A 81 -16.94 12.65 14.05
CA VAL A 81 -16.41 12.56 15.40
C VAL A 81 -16.48 13.93 16.08
N ALA A 82 -16.63 13.91 17.40
CA ALA A 82 -16.31 15.01 18.29
C ALA A 82 -15.26 14.51 19.31
N VAL A 83 -14.10 15.17 19.38
CA VAL A 83 -13.04 14.82 20.33
C VAL A 83 -13.05 15.79 21.49
N HIS A 84 -12.99 15.27 22.71
CA HIS A 84 -12.95 16.01 23.97
C HIS A 84 -11.68 15.66 24.75
N GLU A 85 -11.40 16.36 25.85
CA GLU A 85 -10.16 16.17 26.62
C GLU A 85 -9.93 14.73 27.10
N VAL A 86 -11.01 14.04 27.50
CA VAL A 86 -10.97 12.71 28.14
C VAL A 86 -11.43 11.58 27.22
N GLY A 87 -11.99 11.90 26.06
CA GLY A 87 -12.65 10.90 25.22
C GLY A 87 -13.05 11.41 23.84
N ALA A 88 -13.74 10.57 23.09
CA ALA A 88 -14.27 10.91 21.78
C ALA A 88 -15.70 10.37 21.64
N GLU A 89 -16.51 11.04 20.84
CA GLU A 89 -17.86 10.61 20.50
C GLU A 89 -17.98 10.43 18.99
N LEU A 90 -18.35 9.22 18.56
CA LEU A 90 -18.58 8.89 17.17
C LEU A 90 -20.07 8.96 16.89
N HIS A 91 -20.49 9.93 16.08
CA HIS A 91 -21.88 10.13 15.69
C HIS A 91 -22.13 9.45 14.34
N LEU A 92 -23.15 8.59 14.29
CA LEU A 92 -23.60 7.87 13.11
C LEU A 92 -24.94 8.43 12.66
N GLY A 93 -24.91 9.38 11.73
CA GLY A 93 -26.05 10.10 11.20
C GLY A 93 -25.97 11.63 11.43
N SER A 94 -26.99 12.34 10.94
CA SER A 94 -27.12 13.81 10.96
C SER A 94 -28.30 14.35 11.78
N SER A 95 -29.20 13.49 12.26
CA SER A 95 -30.41 13.75 13.05
C SER A 95 -30.15 13.66 14.56
N PRO A 96 -30.87 14.41 15.42
CA PRO A 96 -30.74 14.34 16.88
C PRO A 96 -31.12 12.99 17.51
N GLU A 97 -31.84 12.11 16.81
CA GLU A 97 -32.11 10.73 17.27
C GLU A 97 -31.00 9.75 16.88
N ASP A 98 -29.99 10.23 16.16
CA ASP A 98 -28.93 9.39 15.62
C ASP A 98 -27.98 8.90 16.71
N LEU A 99 -27.32 7.79 16.39
CA LEU A 99 -26.50 7.10 17.37
C LEU A 99 -25.23 7.90 17.65
N SER A 100 -24.91 7.98 18.94
CA SER A 100 -23.56 8.29 19.37
C SER A 100 -22.90 7.14 20.14
N ILE A 101 -21.62 6.91 19.84
CA ILE A 101 -20.77 5.94 20.53
C ILE A 101 -19.71 6.71 21.28
N THR A 102 -19.72 6.60 22.60
CA THR A 102 -18.66 7.19 23.45
C THR A 102 -17.46 6.25 23.50
N LEU A 103 -16.27 6.79 23.25
CA LEU A 103 -14.99 6.09 23.31
C LEU A 103 -14.09 6.75 24.35
N SER A 104 -13.41 5.91 25.14
CA SER A 104 -12.43 6.37 26.13
C SER A 104 -11.05 6.44 25.50
N ARG A 105 -10.27 7.46 25.86
CA ARG A 105 -8.87 7.56 25.45
C ARG A 105 -8.04 6.47 26.13
N LEU A 106 -7.20 5.79 25.36
CA LEU A 106 -6.22 4.85 25.87
C LEU A 106 -4.91 5.57 26.16
N GLU A 107 -4.22 5.15 27.22
CA GLU A 107 -3.01 5.81 27.69
C GLU A 107 -1.80 4.86 27.69
N GLY A 108 -0.61 5.45 27.56
CA GLY A 108 0.66 4.76 27.74
C GLY A 108 0.87 3.55 26.81
N PRO A 109 1.41 2.42 27.32
CA PRO A 109 1.76 1.26 26.50
C PRO A 109 0.57 0.67 25.72
N GLN A 110 -0.65 0.74 26.27
CA GLN A 110 -1.82 0.15 25.64
C GLN A 110 -2.18 0.82 24.30
N ALA A 111 -2.07 2.15 24.24
CA ALA A 111 -2.30 2.90 23.01
C ALA A 111 -1.24 2.56 21.95
N THR A 112 0.02 2.52 22.36
CA THR A 112 1.16 2.17 21.49
C THR A 112 1.03 0.75 20.93
N ASP A 113 0.67 -0.22 21.76
CA ASP A 113 0.50 -1.62 21.33
C ASP A 113 -0.66 -1.75 20.33
N LYS A 114 -1.80 -1.07 20.58
CA LYS A 114 -2.92 -1.04 19.63
C LYS A 114 -2.54 -0.41 18.30
N LEU A 115 -1.81 0.71 18.32
CA LEU A 115 -1.41 1.41 17.10
C LEU A 115 -0.40 0.57 16.29
N LYS A 116 0.54 -0.08 16.97
CA LYS A 116 1.49 -1.01 16.36
C LYS A 116 0.77 -2.19 15.71
N GLU A 117 -0.12 -2.85 16.44
CA GLU A 117 -0.93 -3.97 15.92
C GLU A 117 -1.74 -3.54 14.70
N LEU A 118 -2.40 -2.38 14.77
CA LEU A 118 -3.19 -1.82 13.68
C LEU A 118 -2.35 -1.61 12.42
N LEU A 119 -1.18 -0.97 12.55
CA LEU A 119 -0.30 -0.67 11.43
C LEU A 119 0.18 -1.95 10.72
N PHE A 120 0.64 -2.95 11.48
CA PHE A 120 1.05 -4.23 10.89
C PHE A 120 -0.12 -4.98 10.27
N THR A 121 -1.29 -5.00 10.92
CA THR A 121 -2.49 -5.65 10.37
C THR A 121 -2.92 -5.02 9.06
N MET A 122 -2.89 -3.68 8.96
CA MET A 122 -3.22 -2.98 7.71
C MET A 122 -2.19 -3.26 6.62
N ALA A 123 -0.89 -3.26 6.95
CA ALA A 123 0.16 -3.61 6.00
C ALA A 123 -0.01 -5.06 5.47
N ASP A 124 -0.28 -6.01 6.36
CA ASP A 124 -0.54 -7.42 6.01
C ASP A 124 -1.81 -7.56 5.16
N SER A 125 -2.84 -6.77 5.42
CA SER A 125 -4.08 -6.78 4.64
C SER A 125 -3.87 -6.26 3.21
N LEU A 126 -3.03 -5.22 3.05
CA LEU A 126 -2.70 -4.67 1.73
C LEU A 126 -1.85 -5.65 0.92
N THR A 127 -0.85 -6.30 1.54
CA THR A 127 -0.03 -7.30 0.83
C THR A 127 -0.82 -8.54 0.40
N GLN A 128 -1.82 -8.94 1.19
CA GLN A 128 -2.76 -10.00 0.82
C GLN A 128 -3.69 -9.62 -0.33
N LEU A 129 -4.12 -8.35 -0.37
CA LEU A 129 -4.93 -7.84 -1.47
C LEU A 129 -4.14 -7.85 -2.79
N ASP A 130 -2.85 -7.50 -2.73
CA ASP A 130 -1.95 -7.51 -3.89
C ASP A 130 -1.56 -8.92 -4.35
N SER A 131 -1.67 -9.93 -3.50
CA SER A 131 -1.30 -11.33 -3.78
C SER A 131 -2.48 -12.26 -4.10
N GLY A 132 -3.72 -11.75 -4.07
CA GLY A 132 -4.89 -12.47 -4.54
C GLY A 132 -4.82 -12.76 -6.05
N PRO A 133 -5.50 -13.81 -6.57
CA PRO A 133 -5.51 -14.09 -7.99
C PRO A 133 -6.07 -12.87 -8.71
N SER A 134 -5.22 -12.25 -9.53
CA SER A 134 -5.55 -11.19 -10.46
C SER A 134 -6.84 -11.53 -11.23
N ASN A 135 -7.99 -11.04 -10.75
CA ASN A 135 -9.22 -10.98 -11.53
C ASN A 135 -9.22 -9.78 -12.50
N GLY A 136 -8.09 -9.07 -12.62
CA GLY A 136 -7.80 -8.24 -13.78
C GLY A 136 -7.13 -9.09 -14.88
N PRO A 137 -7.36 -8.79 -16.18
CA PRO A 137 -6.56 -9.39 -17.23
C PRO A 137 -5.08 -9.17 -16.89
N PRO A 138 -4.19 -10.15 -17.13
CA PRO A 138 -2.78 -10.00 -16.82
C PRO A 138 -2.34 -8.68 -17.41
N SER A 139 -1.85 -7.77 -16.55
CA SER A 139 -1.15 -6.58 -17.01
C SER A 139 -0.06 -7.09 -17.93
N ALA A 140 -0.29 -6.95 -19.23
CA ALA A 140 0.66 -7.29 -20.24
C ALA A 140 1.79 -6.29 -20.07
N SER A 141 2.76 -6.64 -19.22
CA SER A 141 4.14 -6.21 -19.41
C SER A 141 4.41 -6.24 -20.90
N PRO A 142 4.91 -5.17 -21.54
CA PRO A 142 5.10 -5.16 -22.98
C PRO A 142 6.05 -6.30 -23.29
N VAL A 143 5.51 -7.42 -23.77
CA VAL A 143 6.29 -8.52 -24.29
C VAL A 143 7.02 -7.89 -25.45
N LYS A 144 8.35 -7.83 -25.33
CA LYS A 144 9.24 -7.43 -26.40
C LYS A 144 8.87 -8.28 -27.61
N ASN A 145 8.18 -7.67 -28.56
CA ASN A 145 7.85 -8.29 -29.84
C ASN A 145 9.17 -8.72 -30.49
N TYR A 146 9.52 -9.99 -30.35
CA TYR A 146 10.35 -10.63 -31.34
C TYR A 146 9.48 -10.67 -32.58
N GLN A 147 9.66 -9.65 -33.42
CA GLN A 147 9.06 -9.57 -34.75
C GLN A 147 9.20 -10.95 -35.39
N ARG A 148 8.06 -11.63 -35.48
CA ARG A 148 7.90 -12.85 -36.26
C ARG A 148 8.22 -12.41 -37.68
N ARG A 149 9.41 -12.76 -38.17
CA ARG A 149 9.79 -12.65 -39.59
C ARG A 149 8.64 -13.23 -40.42
N PRO A 150 8.17 -12.53 -41.46
CA PRO A 150 7.40 -13.20 -42.50
C PRO A 150 8.33 -14.23 -43.16
N THR A 151 7.97 -15.51 -43.06
CA THR A 151 8.63 -16.62 -43.77
C THR A 151 8.15 -16.62 -45.21
N GLU A 152 8.56 -15.61 -45.99
CA GLU A 152 8.33 -15.56 -47.43
C GLU A 152 9.50 -14.80 -48.03
N PHE A 153 10.58 -15.51 -48.38
CA PHE A 153 11.50 -15.19 -49.48
C PHE A 153 12.61 -16.24 -49.42
N GLU A 154 12.43 -17.33 -50.16
CA GLU A 154 13.52 -18.25 -50.47
C GLU A 154 14.51 -17.59 -51.45
N PRO A 155 15.80 -17.98 -51.39
CA PRO A 155 16.89 -17.27 -52.04
C PRO A 155 17.05 -17.74 -53.49
N TRP A 156 16.90 -16.82 -54.45
CA TRP A 156 17.34 -17.06 -55.82
C TRP A 156 18.64 -16.32 -56.13
N GLN A 157 19.48 -17.02 -56.87
CA GLN A 157 20.92 -16.84 -57.00
C GLN A 157 21.35 -15.52 -57.65
N GLN A 158 22.53 -15.07 -57.19
CA GLN A 158 23.61 -14.41 -57.94
C GLN A 158 23.24 -13.65 -59.23
N GLN A 159 23.49 -12.34 -59.26
CA GLN A 159 24.43 -11.74 -60.20
C GLN A 159 24.75 -10.27 -59.88
N ASN A 160 26.05 -9.99 -59.77
CA ASN A 160 26.76 -8.77 -60.15
C ASN A 160 26.27 -7.40 -59.62
N SER A 161 27.00 -6.84 -58.65
CA SER A 161 27.95 -5.71 -58.90
C SER A 161 28.29 -4.93 -57.62
N ALA A 162 29.59 -4.72 -57.39
CA ALA A 162 30.26 -3.74 -56.51
C ALA A 162 30.30 -4.00 -54.97
N PRO A 163 31.40 -3.59 -54.29
CA PRO A 163 32.09 -4.46 -53.35
C PRO A 163 31.54 -4.42 -51.93
N ALA A 164 31.48 -5.61 -51.33
CA ALA A 164 31.29 -5.81 -49.91
C ALA A 164 32.38 -5.07 -49.12
N MET A 165 31.99 -4.12 -48.27
CA MET A 165 32.84 -3.70 -47.16
C MET A 165 33.03 -4.92 -46.25
N THR A 166 34.23 -5.48 -46.28
CA THR A 166 34.65 -6.54 -45.36
C THR A 166 34.37 -6.09 -43.94
N MET A 167 33.45 -6.73 -43.23
CA MET A 167 33.29 -6.52 -41.80
C MET A 167 34.55 -7.06 -41.11
N LYS A 168 35.55 -6.19 -40.94
CA LYS A 168 36.75 -6.50 -40.14
C LYS A 168 36.26 -6.96 -38.77
N ARG A 169 36.66 -8.19 -38.39
CA ARG A 169 36.47 -8.72 -37.03
C ARG A 169 36.89 -7.65 -36.02
N ARG A 170 35.97 -7.27 -35.13
CA ARG A 170 36.20 -6.27 -34.10
C ARG A 170 37.31 -6.76 -33.17
N LEU A 171 38.29 -5.91 -32.88
CA LEU A 171 39.38 -6.23 -31.96
C LEU A 171 38.82 -6.39 -30.53
N PRO A 172 39.28 -7.39 -29.76
CA PRO A 172 38.87 -7.57 -28.37
C PRO A 172 39.07 -6.27 -27.57
N GLY A 173 38.03 -5.82 -26.86
CA GLY A 173 38.08 -4.61 -26.03
C GLY A 173 37.55 -3.32 -26.67
N SER A 174 37.07 -3.35 -27.93
CA SER A 174 36.32 -2.24 -28.52
C SER A 174 34.94 -2.09 -27.85
N SER A 175 34.58 -0.87 -27.46
CA SER A 175 33.28 -0.60 -26.82
C SER A 175 32.11 -1.02 -27.72
N LEU A 176 31.20 -1.82 -27.17
CA LEU A 176 29.98 -2.25 -27.87
C LEU A 176 28.93 -1.16 -27.96
N ILE A 177 28.91 -0.25 -26.97
CA ILE A 177 27.89 0.80 -26.84
C ILE A 177 28.25 2.00 -27.70
N ASN A 178 29.55 2.27 -27.92
CA ASN A 178 29.99 3.39 -28.74
C ASN A 178 31.13 2.99 -29.69
N PRO A 179 30.81 2.29 -30.80
CA PRO A 179 31.81 1.86 -31.76
C PRO A 179 32.44 3.08 -32.45
N GLY A 180 33.75 3.22 -32.36
CA GLY A 180 34.53 4.30 -32.99
C GLY A 180 35.13 5.33 -32.03
N VAL A 181 34.75 5.31 -30.74
CA VAL A 181 35.36 6.20 -29.74
C VAL A 181 36.70 5.62 -29.26
N LYS A 182 37.79 6.37 -29.47
CA LYS A 182 39.12 6.03 -28.95
C LYS A 182 39.10 6.17 -27.41
N LYS A 183 39.53 5.13 -26.69
CA LYS A 183 39.65 5.19 -25.22
C LYS A 183 40.70 6.24 -24.84
N LYS A 184 40.44 7.01 -23.78
CA LYS A 184 41.46 7.90 -23.19
C LYS A 184 42.62 7.05 -22.67
N GLN A 185 43.83 7.38 -23.11
CA GLN A 185 45.06 6.73 -22.68
C GLN A 185 45.34 7.09 -21.22
N GLN A 186 45.71 6.10 -20.40
CA GLN A 186 46.04 6.35 -19.00
C GLN A 186 47.34 7.15 -18.92
N ALA A 187 47.41 8.14 -18.03
CA ALA A 187 48.60 8.97 -17.88
C ALA A 187 49.76 8.11 -17.33
N THR A 188 50.84 8.03 -18.10
CA THR A 188 52.10 7.42 -17.65
C THR A 188 52.87 8.47 -16.88
N GLY A 189 53.22 8.18 -15.63
CA GLY A 189 53.93 9.11 -14.73
C GLY A 189 55.30 9.52 -15.28
N VAL A 190 55.82 10.64 -14.78
CA VAL A 190 57.15 11.15 -15.11
C VAL A 190 58.16 10.52 -14.15
N ALA A 191 59.23 9.92 -14.66
CA ALA A 191 60.35 9.46 -13.84
C ALA A 191 61.28 10.65 -13.58
N PHE A 192 61.66 10.85 -12.32
CA PHE A 192 62.72 11.79 -11.94
C PHE A 192 64.03 11.00 -11.88
N ASP A 193 65.06 11.52 -12.54
CA ASP A 193 66.42 11.00 -12.44
C ASP A 193 66.97 11.44 -11.08
N ASP A 194 67.33 10.49 -10.22
CA ASP A 194 68.05 10.77 -8.99
C ASP A 194 69.50 11.08 -9.37
N ALA A 195 69.90 12.34 -9.20
CA ALA A 195 71.29 12.74 -9.35
C ALA A 195 72.08 12.19 -8.17
N ASP A 196 72.94 11.20 -8.43
CA ASP A 196 74.02 10.82 -7.53
C ASP A 196 75.03 11.99 -7.46
N GLU A 197 75.10 12.68 -6.31
CA GLU A 197 76.22 13.58 -5.98
C GLU A 197 76.83 13.14 -4.64
N ASP A 198 78.08 12.66 -4.74
CA ASP A 198 79.09 12.55 -3.68
C ASP A 198 79.59 13.93 -3.21
#